data_AF-A0A9P1N9C6-F1
#
_entry.id   AF-A0A9P1N9C6-F1
#
_cell.length_a   1.000
_cell.length_b   1.000
_cell.length_c   1.000
_cell.angle_alpha   90.00
_cell.angle_beta   90.00
_cell.angle_gamma   90.00
#
_symmetry.space_group_name_H-M   'P 1'
#
loop_
_entity.id
_entity.type
_entity.pdbx_description
1 polymer ?
#
loop_
_entity_poly.entity_id
_entity_poly.type
_entity_poly.pdbx_seq_one_letter_code
_entity_poly.pdbx_strand_id
1 'polypeptide(L)'
;MKRSDLQGVRGLAILAVLCFHFFPTLFPNGYLGVDQFFVLSGFLMCMLLMKSEQSDKSKWLIVKTFYVRRLRRILPLYYLVILLSLLFLYIFFPDTAIEPNEKSASKSMLFLSNRLKTEEENYFEMLSYAVDIFTHTWSLSVEIQFYLLVPFIFLLPFRNLSMVVISISSIAYF
;
A
#
# COMPACT_ATOMS: atom_id res chain seq x y z
N MET A 1 13.04 18.58 -6.70
CA MET A 1 14.17 17.63 -6.67
C MET A 1 13.60 16.23 -6.55
N LYS A 2 13.67 15.43 -7.63
CA LYS A 2 13.36 14.00 -7.57
C LYS A 2 14.51 13.34 -6.80
N ARG A 3 14.22 12.66 -5.68
CA ARG A 3 15.19 11.86 -4.92
C ARG A 3 15.31 10.49 -5.58
N SER A 4 16.09 10.45 -6.68
CA SER A 4 16.32 9.23 -7.47
C SER A 4 17.02 8.14 -6.65
N ASP A 5 17.85 8.54 -5.68
CA ASP A 5 18.44 7.68 -4.65
C ASP A 5 17.37 6.86 -3.92
N LEU A 6 16.37 7.52 -3.32
CA LEU A 6 15.29 6.85 -2.60
C LEU A 6 14.39 6.02 -3.52
N GLN A 7 14.20 6.45 -4.76
CA GLN A 7 13.46 5.67 -5.76
C GLN A 7 14.20 4.40 -6.16
N GLY A 8 15.53 4.46 -6.31
CA GLY A 8 16.37 3.30 -6.59
C GLY A 8 16.31 2.27 -5.46
N VAL A 9 16.41 2.72 -4.21
CA VAL A 9 16.29 1.82 -3.04
C VAL A 9 14.91 1.17 -2.97
N ARG A 10 13.82 1.90 -3.26
CA ARG A 10 12.47 1.30 -3.36
C ARG A 10 12.37 0.29 -4.50
N GLY A 11 13.02 0.56 -5.63
CA GLY A 11 13.12 -0.40 -6.74
C GLY A 11 13.83 -1.69 -6.33
N LEU A 12 14.94 -1.58 -5.60
CA LEU A 12 15.66 -2.74 -5.06
C LEU A 12 14.77 -3.55 -4.09
N ALA A 13 14.01 -2.87 -3.24
CA ALA A 13 13.08 -3.51 -2.31
C ALA A 13 11.98 -4.30 -3.06
N ILE A 14 11.42 -3.72 -4.14
CA ILE A 14 10.47 -4.42 -5.02
C ILE A 14 11.12 -5.64 -5.68
N LEU A 15 12.35 -5.51 -6.19
CA LEU A 15 13.07 -6.63 -6.79
C LEU A 15 13.31 -7.77 -5.80
N ALA A 16 13.64 -7.47 -4.55
CA ALA A 16 13.79 -8.48 -3.51
C ALA A 16 12.49 -9.25 -3.27
N VAL A 17 11.35 -8.55 -3.22
CA VAL A 17 10.03 -9.18 -3.09
C VAL A 17 9.72 -10.06 -4.29
N LEU A 18 9.97 -9.59 -5.51
CA LEU A 18 9.77 -10.39 -6.72
C LEU A 18 10.66 -11.64 -6.72
N CYS A 19 11.94 -11.51 -6.39
CA CYS A 19 12.88 -12.63 -6.33
C CYS A 19 12.44 -13.68 -5.30
N PHE A 20 11.91 -13.24 -4.15
CA PHE A 20 11.34 -14.15 -3.16
C PHE A 20 10.11 -14.91 -3.67
N HIS A 21 9.25 -14.26 -4.45
CA HIS A 21 8.09 -14.93 -5.04
C HIS A 21 8.47 -15.97 -6.10
N PHE A 22 9.45 -15.67 -6.96
CA PHE A 22 9.87 -16.58 -8.02
C PHE A 22 10.88 -17.64 -7.57
N PHE A 23 11.72 -17.31 -6.58
CA PHE A 23 12.83 -18.16 -6.11
C PHE A 23 12.93 -18.14 -4.57
N PRO A 24 11.90 -18.64 -3.84
CA PRO A 24 11.82 -18.52 -2.39
C PRO A 24 12.97 -19.22 -1.65
N THR A 25 13.54 -20.28 -2.22
CA THR A 25 14.69 -21.00 -1.64
C THR A 25 16.02 -20.23 -1.79
N LEU A 26 16.17 -19.45 -2.86
CA LEU A 26 17.36 -18.62 -3.11
C LEU A 26 17.29 -17.27 -2.40
N PHE A 27 16.07 -16.73 -2.21
CA PHE A 27 15.83 -15.44 -1.58
C PHE A 27 14.87 -15.53 -0.40
N PRO A 28 15.13 -16.36 0.63
CA PRO A 28 14.17 -16.62 1.71
C PRO A 28 13.79 -15.37 2.51
N ASN A 29 14.65 -14.35 2.51
CA ASN A 29 14.44 -13.09 3.22
C ASN A 29 13.96 -11.94 2.33
N GLY A 30 13.61 -12.20 1.06
CA GLY A 30 13.18 -11.13 0.15
C GLY A 30 11.84 -10.49 0.52
N TYR A 31 11.04 -11.13 1.40
CA TYR A 31 9.85 -10.52 2.00
C TYR A 31 10.16 -9.24 2.80
N LEU A 32 11.36 -9.10 3.36
CA LEU A 32 11.81 -7.88 4.06
C LEU A 32 11.80 -6.64 3.15
N GLY A 33 11.81 -6.83 1.83
CA GLY A 33 11.64 -5.74 0.87
C GLY A 33 10.31 -5.00 1.02
N VAL A 34 9.26 -5.67 1.52
CA VAL A 34 7.97 -5.04 1.83
C VAL A 34 8.14 -3.97 2.91
N ASP A 35 8.75 -4.33 4.04
CA ASP A 35 8.97 -3.42 5.17
C ASP A 35 9.81 -2.22 4.75
N GLN A 36 10.90 -2.50 4.02
CA GLN A 36 11.79 -1.46 3.49
C GLN A 36 11.04 -0.50 2.55
N PHE A 37 10.17 -1.01 1.67
CA PHE A 37 9.38 -0.19 0.76
C PHE A 37 8.43 0.74 1.52
N PHE A 38 7.74 0.25 2.55
CA PHE A 38 6.79 1.05 3.33
C PHE A 38 7.49 2.09 4.21
N VAL A 39 8.57 1.72 4.90
CA VAL A 39 9.38 2.65 5.70
C VAL A 39 9.90 3.81 4.84
N LEU A 40 10.45 3.51 3.66
CA LEU A 40 10.93 4.54 2.73
C LEU A 40 9.80 5.41 2.18
N SER A 41 8.62 4.83 1.93
CA SER A 41 7.46 5.57 1.45
C SER A 41 6.97 6.57 2.50
N GLY A 42 6.86 6.14 3.77
CA GLY A 42 6.50 7.01 4.88
C GLY A 42 7.52 8.13 5.13
N PHE A 43 8.82 7.80 5.15
CA PHE A 43 9.90 8.78 5.26
C PHE A 43 9.81 9.86 4.16
N LEU A 44 9.61 9.44 2.91
CA LEU A 44 9.50 10.35 1.78
C LEU A 44 8.28 11.27 1.91
N MET A 45 7.15 10.77 2.39
CA MET A 45 5.95 11.58 2.63
C MET A 45 6.17 12.64 3.70
N CYS A 46 6.76 12.27 4.83
CA CYS A 46 7.13 13.23 5.88
C CYS A 46 8.05 14.31 5.35
N MET A 47 9.12 13.92 4.65
CA MET A 47 10.08 14.86 4.08
C MET A 47 9.41 15.83 3.10
N LEU A 48 8.47 15.35 2.27
CA LEU A 48 7.70 16.20 1.35
C LEU A 48 6.82 17.22 2.09
N LEU A 49 6.12 16.79 3.14
CA LEU A 49 5.25 17.66 3.94
C LEU A 49 6.06 18.71 4.71
N MET A 50 7.14 18.30 5.38
CA MET A 50 8.05 19.21 6.08
C MET A 50 8.69 20.22 5.13
N LYS A 51 9.09 19.79 3.93
CA LYS A 51 9.61 20.72 2.92
C LYS A 51 8.54 21.72 2.45
N SER A 52 7.29 21.28 2.30
CA SER A 52 6.21 22.21 1.91
C SER A 52 5.81 23.20 3.01
N GLU A 53 6.15 22.91 4.27
CA GLU A 53 5.93 23.84 5.38
C GLU A 53 6.82 25.09 5.30
N GLN A 54 7.93 25.02 4.57
CA GLN A 54 8.78 26.18 4.29
C GLN A 54 8.14 27.19 3.31
N SER A 55 6.92 26.91 2.82
CA SER A 55 6.15 27.86 2.02
C SER A 55 5.20 28.68 2.91
N ASP A 56 4.87 29.91 2.51
CA ASP A 56 3.90 30.78 3.19
C ASP A 56 2.43 30.28 3.13
N LYS A 57 2.24 28.98 2.87
CA LYS A 57 0.92 28.35 2.78
C LYS A 57 0.50 27.84 4.15
N SER A 58 -0.78 27.96 4.45
CA SER A 58 -1.35 27.32 5.64
C SER A 58 -1.15 25.79 5.59
N LYS A 59 -0.93 25.18 6.76
CA LYS A 59 -0.79 23.72 6.89
C LYS A 59 -1.97 22.97 6.27
N TRP A 60 -3.17 23.53 6.39
CA TRP A 60 -4.39 22.94 5.82
C TRP A 60 -4.36 22.91 4.29
N LEU A 61 -3.88 23.98 3.65
CA LEU A 61 -3.73 24.03 2.19
C LEU A 61 -2.66 23.03 1.69
N ILE A 62 -1.57 22.88 2.44
CA ILE A 62 -0.51 21.90 2.16
C ILE A 62 -1.09 20.48 2.16
N VAL A 63 -1.80 20.12 3.23
CA VAL A 63 -2.42 18.79 3.40
C VAL A 63 -3.49 18.53 2.34
N LYS A 64 -4.38 19.50 2.07
CA LYS A 64 -5.38 19.37 0.99
C LYS A 64 -4.71 19.14 -0.36
N THR A 65 -3.66 19.89 -0.66
CA THR A 65 -2.93 19.76 -1.92
C THR A 65 -2.26 18.38 -2.03
N PHE A 66 -1.73 17.87 -0.92
CA PHE A 66 -1.17 16.53 -0.83
C PHE A 66 -2.22 15.47 -1.17
N TYR A 67 -3.38 15.49 -0.50
CA TYR A 67 -4.46 14.53 -0.75
C TYR A 67 -4.95 14.55 -2.19
N VAL A 68 -5.28 15.74 -2.71
CA VAL A 68 -5.83 15.87 -4.07
C VAL A 68 -4.89 15.30 -5.13
N ARG A 69 -3.58 15.57 -5.01
CA ARG A 69 -2.58 15.06 -5.96
C ARG A 69 -2.46 13.54 -5.93
N ARG A 70 -2.54 12.95 -4.74
CA ARG A 70 -2.41 11.49 -4.57
C ARG A 70 -3.66 10.76 -5.02
N LEU A 71 -4.84 11.22 -4.60
CA LEU A 71 -6.10 10.59 -4.96
C LEU A 71 -6.37 10.66 -6.47
N ARG A 72 -6.11 11.80 -7.13
CA ARG A 72 -6.25 11.91 -8.61
C ARG A 72 -5.32 10.98 -9.38
N ARG A 73 -4.20 10.59 -8.79
CA ARG A 73 -3.24 9.69 -9.41
C ARG A 73 -3.61 8.22 -9.20
N ILE A 74 -4.11 7.86 -8.01
CA ILE A 74 -4.29 6.46 -7.61
C ILE A 74 -5.71 5.97 -7.88
N LEU A 75 -6.73 6.71 -7.46
CA LEU A 75 -8.12 6.24 -7.49
C LEU A 75 -8.60 5.83 -8.90
N PRO A 76 -8.34 6.61 -9.98
CA PRO A 76 -8.90 6.26 -11.29
C PRO A 76 -8.40 4.90 -11.79
N LEU A 77 -7.08 4.67 -11.71
CA LEU A 77 -6.49 3.40 -12.15
C LEU A 77 -6.84 2.26 -11.22
N TYR A 78 -6.91 2.50 -9.91
CA TYR A 78 -7.25 1.46 -8.95
C TYR A 78 -8.68 0.94 -9.14
N TYR A 79 -9.67 1.83 -9.24
CA TYR A 79 -11.04 1.43 -9.47
C TYR A 79 -11.26 0.85 -10.87
N LEU A 80 -10.51 1.31 -11.87
CA LEU A 80 -10.51 0.69 -13.20
C LEU A 80 -10.02 -0.76 -13.14
N VAL A 81 -8.92 -1.03 -12.44
CA VAL A 81 -8.42 -2.40 -12.25
C VAL A 81 -9.43 -3.25 -11.51
N ILE A 82 -10.04 -2.75 -10.43
CA ILE A 82 -11.08 -3.51 -9.70
C ILE A 82 -12.25 -3.86 -10.62
N LEU A 83 -12.73 -2.89 -11.41
CA LEU A 83 -13.82 -3.09 -12.35
C LEU A 83 -13.46 -4.15 -13.40
N LEU A 84 -12.30 -4.03 -14.02
CA LEU A 84 -11.84 -4.99 -15.03
C LEU A 84 -11.65 -6.39 -14.44
N SER A 85 -11.12 -6.50 -13.22
CA SER A 85 -10.98 -7.78 -12.52
C SER A 85 -12.34 -8.42 -12.21
N LEU A 86 -13.34 -7.63 -11.80
CA LEU A 86 -14.71 -8.13 -11.59
C LEU A 86 -15.34 -8.60 -12.91
N LEU A 87 -15.21 -7.82 -13.99
CA LEU A 87 -15.71 -8.24 -15.30
C LEU A 87 -15.04 -9.54 -15.77
N PHE A 88 -13.73 -9.66 -15.57
CA PHE A 88 -12.98 -10.86 -15.92
C PHE A 88 -13.42 -12.07 -15.08
N LEU A 89 -13.68 -11.88 -13.79
CA LEU A 89 -14.23 -12.90 -12.89
C LEU A 89 -15.55 -13.46 -13.44
N TYR A 90 -16.54 -12.62 -13.77
CA TYR A 90 -17.85 -13.10 -14.26
C TYR A 90 -17.80 -13.76 -15.65
N ILE A 91 -16.82 -13.42 -16.49
CA ILE A 91 -16.74 -13.95 -17.86
C ILE A 91 -15.96 -15.27 -17.92
N PHE A 92 -14.91 -15.42 -17.11
CA PHE A 92 -13.92 -16.49 -17.29
C PHE A 92 -13.81 -17.48 -16.12
N PHE A 93 -14.32 -17.17 -14.94
CA PHE A 93 -14.19 -18.03 -13.76
C PHE A 93 -15.46 -18.83 -13.47
N PRO A 94 -15.36 -19.98 -12.79
CA PRO A 94 -16.52 -20.74 -12.35
C PRO A 94 -17.32 -19.97 -11.29
N ASP A 95 -18.63 -20.22 -11.21
CA ASP A 95 -19.54 -19.57 -10.27
C ASP A 95 -19.09 -19.69 -8.80
N THR A 96 -18.40 -20.78 -8.46
CA THR A 96 -17.83 -21.00 -7.12
C THR A 96 -16.78 -19.97 -6.72
N ALA A 97 -16.14 -19.31 -7.68
CA ALA A 97 -15.15 -18.26 -7.43
C ALA A 97 -15.77 -16.88 -7.22
N ILE A 98 -17.05 -16.67 -7.58
CA ILE A 98 -17.68 -15.35 -7.61
C ILE A 98 -17.85 -14.78 -6.19
N GLU A 99 -18.60 -15.45 -5.33
CA GLU A 99 -18.92 -14.97 -3.97
C GLU A 99 -17.67 -14.61 -3.13
N PRO A 100 -16.60 -15.43 -3.05
CA PRO A 100 -15.41 -15.05 -2.28
C PRO A 100 -14.69 -13.84 -2.88
N ASN A 101 -14.62 -13.72 -4.20
CA ASN A 101 -13.97 -12.59 -4.88
C ASN A 101 -14.79 -11.30 -4.82
N GLU A 102 -16.13 -11.36 -4.80
CA GLU A 102 -16.98 -10.20 -4.54
C GLU A 102 -16.73 -9.62 -3.14
N LYS A 103 -16.63 -10.50 -2.12
CA LYS A 103 -16.27 -10.10 -0.75
C LYS A 103 -14.89 -9.45 -0.70
N SER A 104 -13.92 -9.99 -1.44
CA SER A 104 -12.58 -9.41 -1.51
C SER A 104 -12.54 -8.08 -2.27
N ALA A 105 -13.29 -7.96 -3.37
CA ALA A 105 -13.45 -6.73 -4.13
C ALA A 105 -14.09 -5.62 -3.27
N SER A 106 -15.11 -5.94 -2.48
CA SER A 106 -15.77 -4.99 -1.56
C SER A 106 -14.77 -4.41 -0.54
N LYS A 107 -13.95 -5.27 0.08
CA LYS A 107 -12.86 -4.83 0.97
C LYS A 107 -11.84 -3.97 0.23
N SER A 108 -11.49 -4.35 -1.00
CA SER A 108 -10.54 -3.63 -1.84
C SER A 108 -11.03 -2.23 -2.19
N MET A 109 -12.32 -2.07 -2.53
CA MET A 109 -12.94 -0.77 -2.82
C MET A 109 -12.85 0.21 -1.66
N LEU A 110 -12.90 -0.31 -0.43
CA LEU A 110 -12.83 0.45 0.82
C LEU A 110 -11.41 0.60 1.36
N PHE A 111 -10.39 0.07 0.68
CA PHE A 111 -9.00 0.02 1.16
C PHE A 111 -8.84 -0.72 2.49
N LEU A 112 -9.57 -1.84 2.63
CA LEU A 112 -9.60 -2.72 3.81
C LEU A 112 -9.13 -4.15 3.50
N SER A 113 -8.43 -4.35 2.38
CA SER A 113 -7.92 -5.67 1.98
C SER A 113 -6.68 -6.12 2.76
N ASN A 114 -6.09 -5.25 3.58
CA ASN A 114 -4.97 -5.57 4.48
C ASN A 114 -5.41 -6.16 5.83
N ARG A 115 -6.34 -7.12 5.81
CA ARG A 115 -6.86 -7.75 7.03
C ARG A 115 -5.85 -8.75 7.60
N LEU A 116 -5.77 -8.83 8.93
CA LEU A 116 -5.13 -9.92 9.68
C LEU A 116 -5.56 -11.29 9.12
N LYS A 117 -4.59 -12.12 8.74
CA LYS A 117 -4.83 -13.53 8.44
C LYS A 117 -5.21 -14.25 9.72
N THR A 118 -6.30 -15.00 9.68
CA THR A 118 -6.59 -16.03 10.66
C THR A 118 -5.53 -17.13 10.53
N GLU A 119 -5.22 -17.85 11.61
CA GLU A 119 -4.13 -18.87 11.66
C GLU A 119 -4.24 -19.96 10.58
N GLU A 120 -5.40 -20.08 9.94
CA GLU A 120 -5.72 -21.03 8.87
C GLU A 120 -5.35 -20.56 7.44
N GLU A 121 -4.96 -19.29 7.25
CA GLU A 121 -4.71 -18.73 5.92
C GLU A 121 -3.20 -18.48 5.68
N ASN A 122 -2.44 -19.45 5.16
CA ASN A 122 -1.06 -19.18 4.71
C ASN A 122 -1.07 -18.21 3.51
N TYR A 123 -0.41 -17.05 3.61
CA TYR A 123 -0.28 -16.05 2.53
C TYR A 123 0.29 -16.66 1.25
N PHE A 124 1.30 -17.52 1.41
CA PHE A 124 1.94 -18.21 0.30
C PHE A 124 1.04 -19.24 -0.37
N GLU A 125 0.18 -19.95 0.39
CA GLU A 125 -0.77 -20.89 -0.19
C GLU A 125 -1.86 -20.16 -0.98
N MET A 126 -2.50 -19.13 -0.41
CA MET A 126 -3.52 -18.34 -1.16
C MET A 126 -2.97 -17.72 -2.44
N LEU A 127 -1.73 -17.21 -2.41
CA LEU A 127 -1.10 -16.66 -3.59
C LEU A 127 -0.75 -17.74 -4.62
N SER A 128 -0.32 -18.92 -4.17
CA SER A 128 -0.01 -20.04 -5.06
C SER A 128 -1.24 -20.64 -5.74
N TYR A 129 -2.42 -20.59 -5.09
CA TYR A 129 -3.68 -21.08 -5.66
C TYR A 129 -4.50 -20.00 -6.38
N ALA A 130 -4.11 -18.72 -6.29
CA ALA A 130 -4.75 -17.57 -6.94
C ALA A 130 -6.29 -17.54 -6.77
N VAL A 131 -6.80 -18.02 -5.64
CA VAL A 131 -8.24 -18.14 -5.36
C VAL A 131 -8.89 -16.76 -5.23
N ASP A 132 -8.13 -15.78 -4.73
CA ASP A 132 -8.56 -14.39 -4.57
C ASP A 132 -7.76 -13.47 -5.50
N ILE A 133 -8.44 -12.97 -6.53
CA ILE A 133 -7.91 -12.07 -7.57
C ILE A 133 -7.50 -10.72 -6.96
N PHE A 134 -8.09 -10.34 -5.83
CA PHE A 134 -7.87 -9.05 -5.20
C PHE A 134 -6.84 -9.08 -4.07
N THR A 135 -6.20 -10.23 -3.82
CA THR A 135 -5.20 -10.36 -2.75
C THR A 135 -4.12 -9.28 -2.85
N HIS A 136 -3.59 -8.98 -4.03
CA HIS A 136 -2.54 -7.96 -4.23
C HIS A 136 -2.93 -6.52 -3.85
N THR A 137 -4.22 -6.22 -3.64
CA THR A 137 -4.67 -4.87 -3.29
C THR A 137 -4.28 -4.48 -1.86
N TRP A 138 -3.90 -5.44 -1.02
CA TRP A 138 -3.54 -5.21 0.39
C TRP A 138 -2.46 -4.13 0.54
N SER A 139 -1.43 -4.15 -0.33
CA SER A 139 -0.30 -3.22 -0.23
C SER A 139 -0.72 -1.79 -0.56
N LEU A 140 -1.67 -1.62 -1.48
CA LEU A 140 -2.22 -0.31 -1.80
C LEU A 140 -3.19 0.19 -0.72
N SER A 141 -3.95 -0.72 -0.09
CA SER A 141 -4.76 -0.39 1.08
C SER A 141 -3.91 0.19 2.21
N VAL A 142 -2.78 -0.45 2.51
CA VAL A 142 -1.78 0.07 3.45
C VAL A 142 -1.23 1.43 3.00
N GLU A 143 -0.90 1.60 1.72
CA GLU A 143 -0.41 2.87 1.19
C GLU A 143 -1.43 4.01 1.36
N ILE A 144 -2.72 3.76 1.10
CA ILE A 144 -3.78 4.76 1.30
C ILE A 144 -3.98 5.09 2.78
N GLN A 145 -3.91 4.10 3.68
CA GLN A 145 -3.94 4.33 5.12
C GLN A 145 -2.77 5.22 5.56
N PHE A 146 -1.56 5.02 5.02
CA PHE A 146 -0.45 5.95 5.25
C PHE A 146 -0.73 7.35 4.72
N TYR A 147 -1.38 7.45 3.56
CA TYR A 147 -1.67 8.75 2.99
C TYR A 147 -2.65 9.53 3.85
N LEU A 148 -3.55 8.86 4.57
CA LEU A 148 -4.48 9.47 5.53
C LEU A 148 -3.79 9.84 6.85
N LEU A 149 -2.93 8.96 7.38
CA LEU A 149 -2.34 9.15 8.70
C LEU A 149 -1.20 10.16 8.72
N VAL A 150 -0.28 10.10 7.76
CA VAL A 150 0.93 10.94 7.79
C VAL A 150 0.60 12.45 7.73
N PRO A 151 -0.28 12.93 6.83
CA PRO A 151 -0.69 14.33 6.82
C PRO A 151 -1.52 14.73 8.04
N PHE A 152 -2.28 13.79 8.62
CA PHE A 152 -3.00 14.05 9.87
C PHE A 152 -2.04 14.27 11.04
N ILE A 153 -1.03 13.40 11.20
CA ILE A 153 0.05 13.58 12.20
C ILE A 153 0.81 14.89 11.96
N PHE A 154 1.01 15.27 10.70
CA PHE A 154 1.66 16.55 10.35
C PHE A 154 0.90 17.79 10.84
N LEU A 155 -0.43 17.72 11.00
CA LEU A 155 -1.24 18.80 11.57
C LEU A 155 -1.09 18.93 13.08
N LEU A 156 -0.64 17.88 13.77
CA LEU A 156 -0.50 17.88 15.23
C LEU A 156 0.69 18.76 15.68
N PRO A 157 0.57 19.47 16.82
CA PRO A 157 1.59 20.40 17.31
C PRO A 157 2.85 19.68 17.86
N PHE A 158 2.70 18.48 18.44
CA PHE A 158 3.80 17.66 18.92
C PHE A 158 4.09 16.55 17.92
N ARG A 159 4.97 16.81 16.95
CA ARG A 159 5.34 15.83 15.92
C ARG A 159 6.80 15.42 16.09
N ASN A 160 7.04 14.12 16.20
CA ASN A 160 8.38 13.55 16.12
C ASN A 160 8.38 12.50 15.02
N LEU A 161 9.48 12.40 14.26
CA LEU A 161 9.64 11.42 13.18
C LEU A 161 9.35 10.00 13.66
N SER A 162 9.68 9.72 14.93
CA SER A 162 9.39 8.48 15.63
C SER A 162 7.90 8.11 15.67
N MET A 163 6.99 9.07 15.84
CA MET A 163 5.54 8.79 15.85
C MET A 163 5.04 8.35 14.47
N VAL A 164 5.58 8.93 13.40
CA VAL A 164 5.24 8.49 12.04
C VAL A 164 5.82 7.10 11.77
N VAL A 165 7.06 6.83 12.18
CA VAL A 165 7.69 5.51 12.06
C VAL A 165 6.92 4.45 12.85
N ILE A 166 6.46 4.76 14.07
CA ILE A 166 5.65 3.83 14.88
C ILE A 166 4.29 3.55 14.22
N SER A 167 3.61 4.58 13.68
CA SER A 167 2.38 4.39 12.90
C SER A 167 2.62 3.55 11.64
N ILE A 168 3.81 3.63 11.05
CA ILE A 168 4.23 2.81 9.92
C ILE A 168 4.39 1.35 10.31
N SER A 169 5.10 1.07 11.40
CA SER A 169 5.27 -0.28 11.90
C SER A 169 3.93 -0.93 12.28
N SER A 170 3.04 -0.21 12.96
CA SER A 170 1.75 -0.75 13.41
C SER A 170 0.76 -1.10 12.30
N ILE A 171 0.97 -0.61 11.08
CA ILE A 171 0.10 -0.85 9.92
C ILE A 171 0.73 -1.83 8.92
N ALA A 172 2.06 -1.99 8.98
CA ALA A 172 2.81 -2.94 8.17
C ALA A 172 2.99 -4.31 8.84
N TYR A 173 2.87 -4.41 10.17
CA TYR A 173 2.80 -5.69 10.88
C TYR A 173 1.42 -6.34 10.67
N PHE A 174 1.17 -6.85 9.45
CA PHE A 174 0.01 -7.67 9.10
C PHE A 174 0.37 -8.69 8.02
#